data_AF-A0A285C5B9-F1
#
_entry.id   AF-A0A285C5B9-F1
#
_cell.length_a   1.000
_cell.length_b   1.000
_cell.length_c   1.000
_cell.angle_alpha   90.00
_cell.angle_beta   90.00
_cell.angle_gamma   90.00
#
_symmetry.space_group_name_H-M   'P 1'
#
loop_
_entity.id
_entity.type
_entity.pdbx_description
1 polymer ?
#
loop_
_entity_poly.entity_id
_entity_poly.type
_entity_poly.pdbx_seq_one_letter_code
_entity_poly.pdbx_strand_id
1 'polypeptide(L)'
;MTHSDGDHFGNITGNLFSRVQNATGGDVYVGAPTQDPTALELQRLIAELQQLLTQYATVLPDADGLRDDTEQLGAQLQRDRPNPSVVRGLLDSLTAGAGSVTAVLTAVRSLASFVSGLL
;
A
#
# COMPACT_ATOMS: atom_id res chain seq x y z
N MET A 1 -55.76 18.62 0.76
CA MET A 1 -54.47 18.44 1.48
C MET A 1 -54.35 16.94 1.75
N THR A 2 -54.05 16.15 0.72
CA THR A 2 -52.74 15.58 0.30
C THR A 2 -52.36 14.31 1.07
N HIS A 3 -52.18 13.25 0.28
CA HIS A 3 -51.85 11.85 0.57
C HIS A 3 -50.57 11.61 1.38
N SER A 4 -50.56 10.48 2.10
CA SER A 4 -49.38 9.61 2.35
C SER A 4 -49.92 8.17 2.26
N ASP A 5 -49.72 7.41 1.18
CA ASP A 5 -48.46 6.79 0.73
C ASP A 5 -47.77 6.10 1.91
N GLY A 6 -47.74 4.77 2.00
CA GLY A 6 -47.39 3.83 0.95
C GLY A 6 -46.22 3.03 1.51
N ASP A 7 -46.43 1.73 1.65
CA ASP A 7 -45.49 0.61 1.67
C ASP A 7 -44.05 0.79 2.21
N HIS A 8 -43.60 -0.22 2.97
CA HIS A 8 -42.36 -0.95 2.62
C HIS A 8 -42.26 -2.23 3.45
N PHE A 9 -42.73 -3.32 2.84
CA PHE A 9 -42.26 -4.67 3.13
C PHE A 9 -40.80 -4.83 2.69
N GLY A 10 -40.00 -5.61 3.43
CA GLY A 10 -38.87 -6.31 2.82
C GLY A 10 -37.60 -6.47 3.67
N ASN A 11 -37.62 -7.48 4.54
CA ASN A 11 -36.56 -8.49 4.64
C ASN A 11 -35.09 -8.00 4.76
N ILE A 12 -34.67 -7.67 5.99
CA ILE A 12 -33.25 -7.59 6.37
C ILE A 12 -32.83 -8.99 6.86
N THR A 13 -32.44 -9.86 5.94
CA THR A 13 -31.67 -11.06 6.27
C THR A 13 -30.19 -10.66 6.30
N GLY A 14 -29.55 -10.89 7.45
CA GLY A 14 -28.27 -10.30 7.82
C GLY A 14 -27.07 -10.69 6.97
N ASN A 15 -26.16 -9.72 6.79
CA ASN A 15 -24.90 -9.78 7.51
C ASN A 15 -24.41 -8.37 7.85
N LEU A 16 -24.03 -8.25 9.12
CA LEU A 16 -23.74 -7.08 9.93
C LEU A 16 -22.32 -6.56 9.65
N PHE A 17 -22.18 -5.34 9.10
CA PHE A 17 -21.19 -4.33 9.52
C PHE A 17 -21.74 -2.92 9.22
N SER A 18 -22.54 -2.43 10.16
CA SER A 18 -22.72 -1.04 10.62
C SER A 18 -22.64 0.12 9.61
N ARG A 19 -23.78 0.42 8.96
CA ARG A 19 -24.08 1.76 8.43
C ARG A 19 -24.48 2.66 9.61
N VAL A 20 -23.55 3.47 10.12
CA VAL A 20 -23.88 4.56 11.05
C VAL A 20 -24.52 5.68 10.23
N GLN A 21 -25.85 5.79 10.32
CA GLN A 21 -26.59 6.96 9.86
C GLN A 21 -26.45 8.04 10.92
N ASN A 22 -25.64 9.06 10.65
CA ASN A 22 -25.59 10.24 11.51
C ASN A 22 -26.73 11.19 11.12
N ALA A 23 -27.72 11.31 12.00
CA ALA A 23 -28.82 12.25 11.90
C ALA A 23 -28.41 13.59 12.52
N THR A 24 -27.54 14.37 11.86
CA THR A 24 -27.32 15.77 12.24
C THR A 24 -26.88 16.54 11.01
N GLY A 25 -27.71 17.51 10.60
CA GLY A 25 -27.52 18.36 9.43
C GLY A 25 -26.32 19.30 9.55
N GLY A 26 -25.14 18.75 9.32
CA GLY A 26 -23.97 19.47 8.85
C GLY A 26 -23.35 18.63 7.75
N ASP A 27 -22.94 19.24 6.64
CA ASP A 27 -22.13 18.57 5.61
C ASP A 27 -20.89 17.99 6.29
N VAL A 28 -20.96 16.70 6.65
CA VAL A 28 -19.79 15.93 6.97
C VAL A 28 -19.14 15.69 5.61
N TYR A 29 -18.10 16.48 5.31
CA TYR A 29 -17.06 16.01 4.41
C TYR A 29 -16.54 14.71 5.03
N VAL A 30 -17.09 13.58 4.60
CA VAL A 30 -16.46 12.27 4.78
C VAL A 30 -15.29 12.28 3.82
N GLY A 31 -14.24 13.00 4.20
CA GLY A 31 -12.91 12.85 3.64
C GLY A 31 -12.41 11.48 4.01
N ALA A 32 -12.91 10.44 3.32
CA ALA A 32 -12.05 9.31 3.06
C ALA A 32 -10.78 9.93 2.45
N PRO A 33 -9.58 9.71 3.03
CA PRO A 33 -8.38 10.11 2.32
C PRO A 33 -8.53 9.45 0.95
N THR A 34 -8.54 10.27 -0.10
CA THR A 34 -8.51 9.77 -1.46
C THR A 34 -7.23 8.95 -1.48
N GLN A 35 -7.34 7.62 -1.32
CA GLN A 35 -6.17 6.77 -1.26
C GLN A 35 -5.54 6.92 -2.62
N ASP A 36 -4.43 7.65 -2.64
CA ASP A 36 -3.73 7.96 -3.88
C ASP A 36 -3.46 6.61 -4.55
N PRO A 37 -3.98 6.36 -5.77
CA PRO A 37 -3.85 5.05 -6.41
C PRO A 37 -2.36 4.67 -6.56
N THR A 38 -1.51 5.69 -6.67
CA THR A 38 -0.05 5.58 -6.65
C THR A 38 0.48 5.10 -5.30
N ALA A 39 -0.03 5.62 -4.18
CA ALA A 39 0.36 5.18 -2.84
C ALA A 39 -0.11 3.75 -2.53
N LEU A 40 -1.25 3.32 -3.09
CA LEU A 40 -1.74 1.95 -2.98
C LEU A 40 -0.85 0.97 -3.76
N GLU A 41 -0.50 1.32 -5.00
CA GLU A 41 0.37 0.47 -5.82
C GLU A 41 1.78 0.38 -5.23
N LEU A 42 2.31 1.49 -4.70
CA LEU A 42 3.58 1.49 -3.98
C LEU A 42 3.56 0.53 -2.77
N GLN A 43 2.52 0.61 -1.94
CA GLN A 43 2.37 -0.28 -0.78
C GLN A 43 2.29 -1.74 -1.20
N ARG A 44 1.59 -2.04 -2.30
CA ARG A 44 1.52 -3.38 -2.86
C ARG A 44 2.90 -3.90 -3.27
N LEU A 45 3.69 -3.10 -3.99
CA LEU A 45 5.03 -3.48 -4.44
C LEU A 45 5.98 -3.72 -3.26
N ILE A 46 5.90 -2.88 -2.23
CA ILE A 46 6.70 -3.06 -0.99
C ILE A 46 6.28 -4.35 -0.27
N ALA A 47 4.98 -4.60 -0.11
CA ALA A 47 4.48 -5.81 0.54
C ALA A 47 4.88 -7.08 -0.23
N GLU A 48 4.82 -7.04 -1.56
CA GLU A 48 5.28 -8.13 -2.41
C GLU A 48 6.78 -8.40 -2.22
N LEU A 49 7.61 -7.35 -2.19
CA LEU A 49 9.04 -7.48 -1.92
C LEU A 49 9.30 -8.09 -0.54
N GLN A 50 8.62 -7.62 0.51
CA GLN A 50 8.75 -8.18 1.87
C GLN A 50 8.33 -9.66 1.96
N GLN A 51 7.27 -10.05 1.24
CA GLN A 51 6.84 -11.45 1.13
C GLN A 51 7.94 -12.29 0.48
N LEU A 52 8.52 -11.83 -0.63
CA LEU A 52 9.62 -12.52 -1.30
C LEU A 52 10.86 -12.63 -0.41
N LEU A 53 11.25 -11.55 0.28
CA LEU A 53 12.37 -11.59 1.22
C LEU A 53 12.14 -12.59 2.35
N THR A 54 10.91 -12.71 2.84
CA THR A 54 10.55 -13.72 3.85
C THR A 54 10.60 -15.13 3.27
N GLN A 55 10.07 -15.32 2.07
CA GLN A 55 10.04 -16.62 1.39
C GLN A 55 11.44 -17.13 1.06
N TYR A 56 12.34 -16.23 0.64
CA TYR A 56 13.71 -16.55 0.26
C TYR A 56 14.74 -16.28 1.37
N ALA A 57 14.29 -16.04 2.61
CA ALA A 57 15.18 -15.66 3.72
C ALA A 57 16.32 -16.66 3.97
N THR A 58 16.09 -17.96 3.71
CA THR A 58 17.08 -19.03 3.91
C THR A 58 18.17 -19.08 2.84
N VAL A 59 17.95 -18.45 1.68
CA VAL A 59 18.91 -18.41 0.57
C VAL A 59 19.51 -17.03 0.35
N LEU A 60 18.92 -16.00 0.98
CA LEU A 60 19.44 -14.65 0.97
C LEU A 60 20.57 -14.53 2.00
N PRO A 61 21.71 -13.90 1.64
CA PRO A 61 22.84 -13.75 2.55
C PRO A 61 22.53 -12.85 3.75
N ASP A 62 21.64 -11.86 3.58
CA ASP A 62 21.25 -10.92 4.63
C ASP A 62 19.76 -10.55 4.50
N ALA A 63 18.89 -11.50 4.81
CA ALA A 63 17.44 -11.32 4.66
C ALA A 63 16.87 -10.23 5.58
N ASP A 64 17.39 -10.10 6.81
CA ASP A 64 16.92 -9.10 7.76
C ASP A 64 17.32 -7.67 7.37
N GLY A 65 18.56 -7.44 6.92
CA GLY A 65 18.95 -6.11 6.43
C GLY A 65 18.22 -5.72 5.15
N LEU A 66 17.94 -6.67 4.26
CA LEU A 66 17.08 -6.40 3.09
C LEU A 66 15.65 -6.02 3.48
N ARG A 67 15.12 -6.55 4.58
CA ARG A 67 13.79 -6.18 5.08
C ARG A 67 13.82 -4.79 5.69
N ASP A 68 14.84 -4.46 6.48
CA ASP A 68 15.04 -3.10 7.01
C ASP A 68 15.17 -2.08 5.86
N ASP A 69 16.00 -2.37 4.85
CA ASP A 69 16.15 -1.53 3.65
C ASP A 69 14.82 -1.33 2.92
N THR A 70 14.00 -2.38 2.82
CA THR A 70 12.67 -2.32 2.20
C THR A 70 11.70 -1.44 3.01
N GLU A 71 11.72 -1.55 4.34
CA GLU A 71 10.94 -0.71 5.23
C GLU A 71 11.38 0.75 5.18
N GLN A 72 12.69 1.01 5.20
CA GLN A 72 13.27 2.34 5.06
C GLN A 72 12.91 2.96 3.70
N LEU A 73 12.92 2.17 2.63
CA LEU A 73 12.54 2.62 1.29
C LEU A 73 11.07 3.05 1.28
N GLY A 74 10.19 2.23 1.87
CA GLY A 74 8.78 2.58 2.04
C GLY A 74 8.57 3.85 2.84
N ALA A 75 9.24 3.96 3.98
CA ALA A 75 9.19 5.16 4.82
C ALA A 75 9.69 6.39 4.06
N GLN A 76 10.77 6.28 3.28
CA GLN A 76 11.35 7.39 2.54
C GLN A 76 10.44 7.86 1.39
N LEU A 77 9.73 6.95 0.74
CA LEU A 77 8.79 7.25 -0.35
C LEU A 77 7.46 7.82 0.13
N GLN A 78 7.08 7.55 1.38
CA GLN A 78 5.90 8.16 2.02
C GLN A 78 6.16 9.57 2.56
N ARG A 79 7.40 10.07 2.50
CA ARG A 79 7.71 11.45 2.91
C ARG A 79 7.18 12.42 1.87
N ASP A 80 6.77 13.61 2.34
CA ASP A 80 6.34 14.73 1.50
C ASP A 80 7.40 15.10 0.43
N ARG A 81 8.69 14.96 0.79
CA ARG A 81 9.83 15.08 -0.13
C ARG A 81 10.73 13.85 -0.03
N PRO A 82 10.54 12.83 -0.88
CA PRO A 82 11.48 11.72 -0.96
C PRO A 82 12.86 12.23 -1.39
N ASN A 83 13.91 11.55 -0.90
CA ASN A 83 15.29 11.91 -1.23
C ASN A 83 15.75 10.91 -2.29
N PRO A 84 15.91 11.34 -3.56
CA PRO A 84 16.21 10.42 -4.66
C PRO A 84 17.55 9.70 -4.46
N SER A 85 18.51 10.31 -3.75
CA SER A 85 19.80 9.67 -3.46
C SER A 85 19.65 8.53 -2.46
N VAL A 86 18.83 8.72 -1.42
CA VAL A 86 18.55 7.68 -0.41
C VAL A 86 17.75 6.54 -1.03
N VAL A 87 16.70 6.88 -1.77
CA VAL A 87 15.86 5.91 -2.50
C VAL A 87 16.71 5.07 -3.45
N ARG A 88 17.59 5.71 -4.24
CA ARG A 88 18.47 4.99 -5.18
C ARG A 88 19.50 4.13 -4.45
N GLY A 89 20.05 4.61 -3.34
CA GLY A 89 20.97 3.83 -2.50
C GLY A 89 20.31 2.58 -1.92
N LEU A 90 19.07 2.70 -1.41
CA LEU A 90 18.30 1.58 -0.90
C LEU A 90 17.95 0.57 -2.00
N LEU A 91 17.53 1.04 -3.19
CA LEU A 91 17.26 0.16 -4.33
C LEU A 91 18.53 -0.58 -4.82
N ASP A 92 19.69 0.07 -4.77
CA ASP A 92 20.99 -0.55 -5.09
C ASP A 92 21.38 -1.61 -4.05
N SER A 93 21.23 -1.30 -2.76
CA SER A 93 21.43 -2.24 -1.65
C SER A 93 20.53 -3.47 -1.79
N LEU A 94 19.24 -3.26 -2.05
CA LEU A 94 18.27 -4.33 -2.29
C LEU A 94 18.64 -5.19 -3.50
N THR A 95 19.14 -4.57 -4.57
CA THR A 95 19.59 -5.29 -5.78
C THR A 95 20.85 -6.12 -5.49
N ALA A 96 21.81 -5.55 -4.75
CA ALA A 96 23.06 -6.22 -4.40
C ALA A 96 22.81 -7.39 -3.45
N GLY A 97 22.01 -7.20 -2.40
CA GLY A 97 21.72 -8.24 -1.41
C GLY A 97 20.76 -9.32 -1.90
N ALA A 98 19.91 -9.04 -2.91
CA ALA A 98 19.11 -10.06 -3.59
C ALA A 98 19.97 -11.15 -4.27
N GLY A 99 21.22 -10.84 -4.60
CA GLY A 99 22.19 -11.79 -5.14
C GLY A 99 21.69 -12.46 -6.42
N SER A 100 21.41 -13.77 -6.35
CA SER A 100 20.92 -14.57 -7.49
C SER A 100 19.41 -14.88 -7.42
N VAL A 101 18.68 -14.32 -6.45
CA VAL A 101 17.24 -14.58 -6.30
C VAL A 101 16.46 -13.74 -7.31
N THR A 102 16.24 -14.31 -8.49
CA THR A 102 15.57 -13.63 -9.63
C THR A 102 14.22 -13.02 -9.26
N ALA A 103 13.43 -13.67 -8.39
CA ALA A 103 12.14 -13.16 -7.95
C ALA A 103 12.29 -11.83 -7.20
N VAL A 104 13.23 -11.76 -6.26
CA VAL A 104 13.53 -10.53 -5.50
C VAL A 104 14.07 -9.45 -6.43
N LEU A 105 15.01 -9.79 -7.32
CA LEU A 105 15.53 -8.85 -8.33
C LEU A 105 14.44 -8.26 -9.23
N THR A 106 13.45 -9.08 -9.60
CA THR A 106 12.31 -8.65 -10.43
C THR A 106 11.43 -7.67 -9.67
N ALA A 107 11.10 -7.98 -8.41
CA ALA A 107 10.32 -7.09 -7.55
C ALA A 107 11.02 -5.76 -7.31
N VAL A 108 12.34 -5.77 -7.03
CA VAL A 108 13.15 -4.54 -6.87
C VAL A 108 13.15 -3.70 -8.15
N ARG A 109 13.26 -4.31 -9.34
CA ARG A 109 13.17 -3.59 -10.62
C ARG A 109 11.80 -2.98 -10.88
N SER A 110 10.72 -3.71 -10.57
CA SER A 110 9.36 -3.18 -10.68
C SER A 110 9.19 -1.96 -9.76
N LEU A 111 9.67 -2.05 -8.52
CA LEU A 111 9.66 -0.95 -7.56
C LEU A 111 10.49 0.24 -8.04
N ALA A 112 11.72 0.01 -8.53
CA ALA A 112 12.58 1.06 -9.07
C ALA A 112 11.95 1.78 -10.27
N SER A 113 11.29 1.03 -11.16
CA SER A 113 10.61 1.59 -12.33
C SER A 113 9.40 2.44 -11.91
N PHE A 114 8.62 1.96 -10.96
CA PHE A 114 7.48 2.69 -10.39
C PHE A 114 7.93 4.01 -9.74
N VAL A 115 8.95 3.94 -8.89
CA VAL A 115 9.50 5.10 -8.19
C VAL A 115 10.13 6.11 -9.14
N SER A 116 10.80 5.66 -10.20
CA SER A 116 11.36 6.55 -11.22
C SER A 116 10.27 7.27 -12.04
N GLY A 117 9.06 6.74 -12.10
CA GLY A 117 7.91 7.43 -12.69
C GLY A 117 7.26 8.46 -11.76
N LEU A 118 7.60 8.44 -10.48
CA LEU A 118 7.03 9.28 -9.43
C LEU A 118 7.92 10.49 -9.08
N LEU A 119 9.23 10.37 -9.31
CA LEU A 119 10.27 11.37 -9.05
C LEU A 119 10.60 12.18 -10.31
#